data_AF-A0A9C9GJY0-F1
#
_entry.id   AF-A0A9C9GJY0-F1
#
_cell.length_a   1.000
_cell.length_b   1.000
_cell.length_c   1.000
_cell.angle_alpha   90.00
_cell.angle_beta   90.00
_cell.angle_gamma   90.00
#
_symmetry.space_group_name_H-M   'P 1'
#
loop_
_entity.id
_entity.type
_entity.pdbx_description
1 polymer ?
#
loop_
_entity_poly.entity_id
_entity_poly.type
_entity_poly.pdbx_seq_one_letter_code
_entity_poly.pdbx_strand_id
1 'polypeptide(L)'
;MMYSSCSFGRKCLISAIAFALPAAVLAETSNDSLQAQIDALQNQVTALNTEVQQAAEWKNPNTLVHMAGYADVGFVSPENGNDSFGVGTFSPIFHFQYRDIVMLESELEFSVTDSGETEVALEYLTIDWFVSDYAAIVVGKFMSPVGQFRQNLHPSWVNKMTSAPPGYGHDGAAPTSDMGLQVRGGFPVGGMRANYAVYVSNGPELNSETADELEFELEGVRAEGFGADRDGDKTFGGRLALLPMSSLEIGLSFSSGKATVTELENGVNPAAPGLESGLITGETSRDYDVVGADFVWFTGDMSLRGEYIKTDIGNTVAGVTASGGGTWEAVYTQFAYRLPGTKWEGAIRWGDFDSPDNNRDVTQTMLGINYLVSNNFITKLGYEINDGTAGTTADNDRLIVQLAYGF
;
A
#
# COMPACT_ATOMS: atom_id res chain seq x y z
N MET A 1 6.81 27.79 62.79
CA MET A 1 6.98 26.76 63.84
C MET A 1 7.62 25.55 63.17
N MET A 2 8.83 25.17 63.63
CA MET A 2 9.62 23.90 63.48
C MET A 2 9.35 22.94 62.30
N TYR A 3 10.29 22.20 61.70
CA TYR A 3 11.76 22.14 61.54
C TYR A 3 12.02 20.84 60.71
N SER A 4 13.21 20.72 60.10
CA SER A 4 13.90 19.50 59.58
C SER A 4 13.83 19.30 58.05
N SER A 5 14.84 19.52 57.20
CA SER A 5 16.29 19.19 57.13
C SER A 5 16.62 17.74 56.70
N CYS A 6 17.14 17.56 55.48
CA CYS A 6 18.49 17.00 55.26
C CYS A 6 18.98 17.18 53.80
N SER A 7 20.28 17.38 53.66
CA SER A 7 21.05 17.79 52.48
C SER A 7 21.87 16.64 51.87
N PHE A 8 22.23 16.71 50.58
CA PHE A 8 23.49 16.11 50.10
C PHE A 8 24.16 16.98 49.04
N GLY A 9 25.45 17.27 49.25
CA GLY A 9 26.18 18.37 48.65
C GLY A 9 27.13 18.02 47.50
N ARG A 10 27.44 19.06 46.72
CA ARG A 10 28.51 19.19 45.71
C ARG A 10 29.88 18.76 46.21
N LYS A 11 30.68 18.16 45.31
CA LYS A 11 32.14 18.38 45.24
C LYS A 11 32.64 18.38 43.78
N CYS A 12 33.05 19.56 43.30
CA CYS A 12 34.14 19.69 42.34
C CYS A 12 35.44 19.83 43.14
N LEU A 13 36.54 19.22 42.70
CA LEU A 13 37.87 19.67 43.10
C LEU A 13 38.91 19.40 42.00
N ILE A 14 39.66 20.45 41.71
CA ILE A 14 40.80 20.61 40.80
C ILE A 14 42.08 20.24 41.55
N SER A 15 43.08 19.67 40.87
CA SER A 15 44.51 19.71 41.26
C SER A 15 45.34 19.72 39.96
N ALA A 16 46.01 20.80 39.53
CA ALA A 16 47.15 21.56 40.08
C ALA A 16 48.53 20.94 39.73
N ILE A 17 49.29 21.69 38.91
CA ILE A 17 50.66 21.47 38.41
C ILE A 17 51.68 22.13 39.36
N ALA A 18 52.80 21.45 39.70
CA ALA A 18 54.05 21.98 40.31
C ALA A 18 55.00 20.79 40.62
N PHE A 19 56.35 20.77 40.57
CA PHE A 19 57.43 21.75 40.39
C PHE A 19 58.79 20.98 40.14
N ALA A 20 59.74 21.64 39.46
CA ALA A 20 61.23 21.60 39.54
C ALA A 20 62.10 20.29 39.44
N LEU A 21 63.16 20.40 38.62
CA LEU A 21 64.35 19.53 38.44
C LEU A 21 65.60 20.23 39.06
N PRO A 22 66.70 19.54 39.47
CA PRO A 22 67.73 19.08 38.50
C PRO A 22 68.62 17.85 38.88
N ALA A 23 69.26 17.28 37.84
CA ALA A 23 70.64 16.73 37.79
C ALA A 23 70.82 15.27 37.27
N ALA A 24 70.89 15.17 35.94
CA ALA A 24 71.89 14.45 35.12
C ALA A 24 72.17 12.93 35.26
N VAL A 25 71.59 12.19 36.20
CA VAL A 25 71.61 10.69 36.18
C VAL A 25 70.19 10.09 36.20
N LEU A 26 69.19 10.93 36.38
CA LEU A 26 67.76 10.59 36.33
C LEU A 26 67.10 10.90 34.98
N ALA A 27 67.85 11.47 34.02
CA ALA A 27 67.31 11.91 32.74
C ALA A 27 66.90 10.73 31.85
N GLU A 28 67.71 9.67 31.79
CA GLU A 28 67.42 8.49 30.95
C GLU A 28 66.24 7.66 31.49
N THR A 29 66.19 7.41 32.82
CA THR A 29 65.07 6.69 33.45
C THR A 29 63.78 7.52 33.50
N SER A 30 63.86 8.85 33.59
CA SER A 30 62.69 9.73 33.42
C SER A 30 62.19 9.73 31.98
N ASN A 31 63.08 9.71 30.99
CA ASN A 31 62.70 9.71 29.58
C ASN A 31 62.05 8.39 29.17
N ASP A 32 62.56 7.23 29.64
CA ASP A 32 61.96 5.93 29.32
C ASP A 32 60.57 5.78 29.95
N SER A 33 60.39 6.26 31.19
CA SER A 33 59.09 6.25 31.87
C SER A 33 58.11 7.29 31.32
N LEU A 34 58.61 8.44 30.83
CA LEU A 34 57.82 9.43 30.07
C LEU A 34 57.42 8.88 28.71
N GLN A 35 58.32 8.19 28.00
CA GLN A 35 58.05 7.58 26.70
C GLN A 35 57.01 6.47 26.84
N ALA A 36 57.13 5.60 27.85
CA ALA A 36 56.14 4.58 28.14
C ALA A 36 54.75 5.17 28.46
N GLN A 37 54.69 6.33 29.13
CA GLN A 37 53.43 7.05 29.38
C GLN A 37 52.87 7.69 28.11
N ILE A 38 53.71 8.25 27.24
CA ILE A 38 53.31 8.80 25.94
C ILE A 38 52.76 7.68 25.04
N ASP A 39 53.43 6.54 24.98
CA ASP A 39 53.00 5.39 24.18
C ASP A 39 51.68 4.81 24.72
N ALA A 40 51.54 4.71 26.05
CA ALA A 40 50.28 4.29 26.69
C ALA A 40 49.13 5.27 26.40
N LEU A 41 49.41 6.58 26.43
CA LEU A 41 48.42 7.61 26.12
C LEU A 41 48.04 7.59 24.63
N GLN A 42 49.00 7.41 23.72
CA GLN A 42 48.75 7.26 22.28
C GLN A 42 47.91 6.01 21.98
N ASN A 43 48.19 4.90 22.66
CA ASN A 43 47.38 3.68 22.56
C ASN A 43 45.95 3.91 23.07
N GLN A 44 45.78 4.61 24.19
CA GLN A 44 44.45 4.97 24.71
C GLN A 44 43.69 5.91 23.79
N VAL A 45 44.35 6.92 23.21
CA VAL A 45 43.72 7.84 22.23
C VAL A 45 43.32 7.08 20.97
N THR A 46 44.14 6.15 20.50
CA THR A 46 43.84 5.31 19.32
C THR A 46 42.66 4.38 19.58
N ALA A 47 42.64 3.73 20.75
CA ALA A 47 41.52 2.90 21.19
C ALA A 47 40.23 3.72 21.31
N LEU A 48 40.28 4.88 21.98
CA LEU A 48 39.13 5.77 22.12
C LEU A 48 38.64 6.30 20.78
N ASN A 49 39.54 6.68 19.86
CA ASN A 49 39.17 7.06 18.50
C ASN A 49 38.48 5.91 17.76
N THR A 50 38.93 4.67 17.96
CA THR A 50 38.33 3.48 17.35
C THR A 50 36.92 3.22 17.91
N GLU A 51 36.76 3.29 19.24
CA GLU A 51 35.45 3.19 19.90
C GLU A 51 34.51 4.34 19.50
N VAL A 52 35.02 5.56 19.34
CA VAL A 52 34.21 6.71 18.88
C VAL A 52 33.78 6.53 17.43
N GLN A 53 34.63 6.01 16.55
CA GLN A 53 34.27 5.70 15.16
C GLN A 53 33.22 4.59 15.11
N GLN A 54 33.40 3.50 15.85
CA GLN A 54 32.41 2.42 15.96
C GLN A 54 31.10 2.93 16.56
N ALA A 55 31.14 3.74 17.61
CA ALA A 55 29.94 4.35 18.19
C ALA A 55 29.27 5.35 17.24
N ALA A 56 30.03 6.06 16.40
CA ALA A 56 29.50 6.97 15.39
C ALA A 56 28.79 6.21 14.25
N GLU A 57 29.31 5.04 13.83
CA GLU A 57 28.63 4.15 12.88
C GLU A 57 27.27 3.67 13.42
N TRP A 58 27.16 3.42 14.72
CA TRP A 58 25.89 3.01 15.34
C TRP A 58 24.94 4.18 15.62
N LYS A 59 25.47 5.40 15.81
CA LYS A 59 24.65 6.60 16.01
C LYS A 59 24.15 7.21 14.70
N ASN A 60 24.88 7.03 13.60
CA ASN A 60 24.51 7.46 12.26
C ASN A 60 24.60 6.27 11.30
N PRO A 61 23.77 5.22 11.48
CA PRO A 61 23.80 4.10 10.58
C PRO A 61 23.45 4.60 9.17
N ASN A 62 24.24 4.18 8.18
CA ASN A 62 23.92 4.46 6.77
C ASN A 62 22.63 3.73 6.33
N THR A 63 22.12 2.81 7.15
CA THR A 63 20.96 1.98 6.89
C THR A 63 19.89 2.20 7.96
N LEU A 64 18.64 2.34 7.53
CA LEU A 64 17.47 2.38 8.39
C LEU A 64 16.59 1.16 8.06
N VAL A 65 16.19 0.42 9.09
CA VAL A 65 15.22 -0.66 8.98
C VAL A 65 13.97 -0.24 9.72
N HIS A 66 12.82 -0.30 9.06
CA HIS A 66 11.54 0.05 9.62
C HIS A 66 10.52 -1.03 9.27
N MET A 67 9.79 -1.50 10.27
CA MET A 67 8.65 -2.40 10.09
C MET A 67 7.39 -1.62 10.44
N ALA A 68 6.42 -1.69 9.55
CA ALA A 68 5.07 -1.19 9.77
C ALA A 68 4.07 -2.27 9.33
N GLY A 69 2.80 -1.94 9.32
CA GLY A 69 1.79 -2.76 8.67
C GLY A 69 0.40 -2.48 9.19
N TYR A 70 -0.52 -3.37 8.84
CA TYR A 70 -1.86 -3.34 9.39
C TYR A 70 -2.42 -4.74 9.55
N ALA A 71 -3.42 -4.84 10.40
CA ALA A 71 -4.21 -6.05 10.55
C ALA A 71 -5.66 -5.71 10.86
N ASP A 72 -6.56 -6.59 10.49
CA ASP A 72 -7.93 -6.55 10.99
C ASP A 72 -8.57 -7.92 11.14
N VAL A 73 -9.56 -7.94 12.03
CA VAL A 73 -10.44 -9.08 12.28
C VAL A 73 -11.86 -8.56 12.41
N GLY A 74 -12.82 -9.41 12.08
CA GLY A 74 -14.20 -8.94 12.01
C GLY A 74 -15.26 -10.01 12.05
N PHE A 75 -16.48 -9.52 11.89
CA PHE A 75 -17.71 -10.27 11.78
C PHE A 75 -18.52 -9.72 10.61
N VAL A 76 -19.05 -10.59 9.77
CA VAL A 76 -19.92 -10.24 8.64
C VAL A 76 -21.22 -11.01 8.78
N SER A 77 -22.34 -10.30 8.60
CA SER A 77 -23.69 -10.86 8.55
C SER A 77 -24.38 -10.36 7.28
N PRO A 78 -24.40 -11.16 6.20
CA PRO A 78 -25.11 -10.83 4.98
C PRO A 78 -26.61 -11.13 5.11
N GLU A 79 -27.46 -10.40 4.38
CA GLU A 79 -28.90 -10.63 4.35
C GLU A 79 -29.25 -12.04 3.85
N ASN A 80 -28.61 -12.47 2.76
CA ASN A 80 -28.68 -13.83 2.25
C ASN A 80 -27.33 -14.53 2.42
N GLY A 81 -27.24 -15.43 3.39
CA GLY A 81 -26.02 -16.21 3.65
C GLY A 81 -25.90 -16.61 5.12
N ASN A 82 -24.70 -17.03 5.51
CA ASN A 82 -24.38 -17.36 6.90
C ASN A 82 -23.49 -16.27 7.50
N ASP A 83 -23.78 -15.93 8.76
CA ASP A 83 -22.92 -15.09 9.57
C ASP A 83 -21.56 -15.77 9.81
N SER A 84 -20.47 -14.99 9.80
CA SER A 84 -19.13 -15.52 10.03
C SER A 84 -18.21 -14.55 10.78
N PHE A 85 -17.30 -15.13 11.57
CA PHE A 85 -16.13 -14.42 12.08
C PHE A 85 -14.94 -14.76 11.19
N GLY A 86 -14.12 -13.75 10.89
CA GLY A 86 -12.98 -13.92 10.01
C GLY A 86 -11.76 -13.12 10.47
N VAL A 87 -10.59 -13.62 10.08
CA VAL A 87 -9.43 -12.76 9.89
C VAL A 87 -9.69 -12.01 8.60
N GLY A 88 -9.58 -10.68 8.63
CA GLY A 88 -9.60 -9.90 7.39
C GLY A 88 -8.24 -10.05 6.74
N THR A 89 -7.31 -9.20 7.15
CA THR A 89 -5.96 -9.19 6.60
C THR A 89 -4.92 -9.05 7.73
N PHE A 90 -3.74 -9.66 7.55
CA PHE A 90 -2.52 -9.28 8.26
C PHE A 90 -1.45 -8.92 7.23
N SER A 91 -1.08 -7.63 7.18
CA SER A 91 -0.15 -7.11 6.17
C SER A 91 1.07 -6.44 6.80
N PRO A 92 2.14 -7.20 7.13
CA PRO A 92 3.41 -6.62 7.54
C PRO A 92 4.14 -5.96 6.36
N ILE A 93 4.65 -4.76 6.61
CA ILE A 93 5.39 -3.93 5.66
C ILE A 93 6.83 -3.76 6.14
N PHE A 94 7.78 -4.06 5.26
CA PHE A 94 9.21 -3.96 5.54
C PHE A 94 9.84 -2.85 4.70
N HIS A 95 10.58 -1.97 5.36
CA HIS A 95 11.36 -0.93 4.71
C HIS A 95 12.84 -1.12 5.07
N PHE A 96 13.69 -1.09 4.05
CA PHE A 96 15.14 -1.05 4.20
C PHE A 96 15.69 0.12 3.38
N GLN A 97 16.15 1.16 4.06
CA GLN A 97 16.62 2.37 3.42
C GLN A 97 18.14 2.53 3.61
N TYR A 98 18.87 2.79 2.53
CA TYR A 98 20.27 3.20 2.58
C TYR A 98 20.40 4.69 2.28
N ARG A 99 20.70 5.46 3.32
CA ARG A 99 20.76 6.93 3.31
C ARG A 99 19.50 7.53 2.66
N ASP A 100 19.63 8.71 2.08
CA ASP A 100 18.64 9.36 1.23
C ASP A 100 18.74 8.92 -0.24
N ILE A 101 19.29 7.72 -0.51
CA ILE A 101 19.60 7.28 -1.88
C ILE A 101 18.63 6.21 -2.35
N VAL A 102 18.47 5.12 -1.60
CA VAL A 102 17.66 3.99 -2.04
C VAL A 102 16.85 3.41 -0.89
N MET A 103 15.62 2.99 -1.17
CA MET A 103 14.75 2.25 -0.26
C MET A 103 14.24 0.98 -0.93
N LEU A 104 14.23 -0.13 -0.19
CA LEU A 104 13.46 -1.31 -0.51
C LEU A 104 12.18 -1.26 0.32
N GLU A 105 11.03 -1.50 -0.30
CA GLU A 105 9.73 -1.58 0.35
C GLU A 105 9.04 -2.89 -0.04
N SER A 106 8.39 -3.55 0.92
CA SER A 106 7.61 -4.75 0.63
C SER A 106 6.45 -4.92 1.58
N GLU A 107 5.29 -5.27 1.04
CA GLU A 107 4.11 -5.69 1.79
C GLU A 107 3.75 -7.12 1.43
N LEU A 108 3.65 -7.96 2.46
CA LEU A 108 3.06 -9.29 2.37
C LEU A 108 1.63 -9.18 2.88
N GLU A 109 0.69 -9.84 2.25
CA GLU A 109 -0.67 -9.98 2.74
C GLU A 109 -0.91 -11.44 3.14
N PHE A 110 -1.41 -11.63 4.37
CA PHE A 110 -1.85 -12.92 4.87
C PHE A 110 -3.36 -12.88 5.11
N SER A 111 -4.07 -13.87 4.56
CA SER A 111 -5.50 -14.06 4.73
C SER A 111 -5.79 -15.51 5.17
N VAL A 112 -7.03 -15.76 5.59
CA VAL A 112 -7.51 -17.10 5.93
C VAL A 112 -8.66 -17.45 5.00
N THR A 113 -8.51 -18.55 4.26
CA THR A 113 -9.53 -19.04 3.31
C THR A 113 -10.73 -19.65 4.04
N ASP A 114 -11.82 -19.90 3.32
CA ASP A 114 -13.01 -20.57 3.85
C ASP A 114 -12.74 -21.99 4.36
N SER A 115 -11.69 -22.66 3.85
CA SER A 115 -11.23 -23.96 4.34
C SER A 115 -10.36 -23.86 5.61
N GLY A 116 -10.02 -22.64 6.05
CA GLY A 116 -9.15 -22.37 7.19
C GLY A 116 -7.66 -22.44 6.86
N GLU A 117 -7.29 -22.46 5.57
CA GLU A 117 -5.91 -22.42 5.13
C GLU A 117 -5.38 -20.98 5.13
N THR A 118 -4.07 -20.81 5.27
CA THR A 118 -3.43 -19.49 5.16
C THR A 118 -2.99 -19.27 3.72
N GLU A 119 -3.48 -18.20 3.12
CA GLU A 119 -3.01 -17.70 1.84
C GLU A 119 -2.01 -16.55 2.06
N VAL A 120 -1.02 -16.47 1.18
CA VAL A 120 0.03 -15.45 1.26
C VAL A 120 0.20 -14.81 -0.11
N ALA A 121 -0.02 -13.50 -0.19
CA ALA A 121 0.20 -12.69 -1.37
C ALA A 121 1.35 -11.70 -1.16
N LEU A 122 2.05 -11.37 -2.26
CA LEU A 122 3.01 -10.27 -2.30
C LEU A 122 2.32 -9.08 -2.94
N GLU A 123 1.85 -8.13 -2.14
CA GLU A 123 1.12 -6.94 -2.63
C GLU A 123 2.05 -5.99 -3.37
N TYR A 124 3.22 -5.70 -2.79
CA TYR A 124 4.30 -5.00 -3.49
C TYR A 124 5.69 -5.41 -3.00
N LEU A 125 6.65 -5.23 -3.89
CA LEU A 125 8.08 -5.32 -3.63
C LEU A 125 8.79 -4.37 -4.60
N THR A 126 9.37 -3.30 -4.08
CA THR A 126 10.03 -2.28 -4.90
C THR A 126 11.44 -1.99 -4.41
N ILE A 127 12.25 -1.50 -5.34
CA ILE A 127 13.48 -0.76 -5.05
C ILE A 127 13.30 0.65 -5.62
N ASP A 128 13.39 1.61 -4.72
CA ASP A 128 13.11 3.02 -4.95
C ASP A 128 14.41 3.81 -4.91
N TRP A 129 14.85 4.32 -6.05
CA TRP A 129 16.03 5.18 -6.17
C TRP A 129 15.63 6.65 -6.19
N PHE A 130 15.97 7.38 -5.12
CA PHE A 130 15.76 8.82 -4.99
C PHE A 130 16.81 9.57 -5.83
N VAL A 131 16.42 9.94 -7.05
CA VAL A 131 17.32 10.61 -8.00
C VAL A 131 17.36 12.12 -7.85
N SER A 132 16.31 12.72 -7.28
CA SER A 132 16.24 14.16 -6.94
C SER A 132 15.10 14.44 -5.96
N ASP A 133 14.99 15.68 -5.46
CA ASP A 133 13.87 16.15 -4.64
C ASP A 133 12.49 16.02 -5.33
N TYR A 134 12.47 15.85 -6.65
CA TYR A 134 11.25 15.84 -7.46
C TYR A 134 10.99 14.51 -8.18
N ALA A 135 11.86 13.52 -8.02
CA ALA A 135 11.73 12.25 -8.73
C ALA A 135 12.38 11.08 -7.97
N ALA A 136 11.63 9.98 -7.89
CA ALA A 136 12.09 8.65 -7.53
C ALA A 136 11.84 7.69 -8.70
N ILE A 137 12.81 6.82 -8.98
CA ILE A 137 12.66 5.69 -9.90
C ILE A 137 12.32 4.46 -9.06
N VAL A 138 11.17 3.86 -9.33
CA VAL A 138 10.62 2.71 -8.61
C VAL A 138 10.66 1.50 -9.56
N VAL A 139 11.24 0.39 -9.13
CA VAL A 139 11.35 -0.83 -9.94
C VAL A 139 10.85 -2.02 -9.13
N GLY A 140 9.99 -2.85 -9.72
CA GLY A 140 9.43 -4.04 -9.09
C GLY A 140 7.92 -4.14 -9.24
N LYS A 141 7.26 -4.81 -8.29
CA LYS A 141 5.79 -4.81 -8.17
C LYS A 141 5.40 -3.61 -7.31
N PHE A 142 4.67 -2.64 -7.87
CA PHE A 142 4.24 -1.44 -7.16
C PHE A 142 2.71 -1.28 -7.24
N MET A 143 2.12 -0.64 -6.23
CA MET A 143 0.69 -0.28 -6.26
C MET A 143 0.40 0.62 -7.46
N SER A 144 -0.67 0.33 -8.20
CA SER A 144 -0.96 1.06 -9.43
C SER A 144 -1.22 2.54 -9.09
N PRO A 145 -0.58 3.49 -9.80
CA PRO A 145 -0.86 4.91 -9.60
C PRO A 145 -2.18 5.33 -10.23
N VAL A 146 -2.88 4.44 -10.94
CA VAL A 146 -4.15 4.72 -11.60
C VAL A 146 -5.26 4.75 -10.55
N GLY A 147 -5.68 5.96 -10.18
CA GLY A 147 -6.68 6.17 -9.14
C GLY A 147 -6.09 6.63 -7.80
N GLN A 148 -6.93 6.70 -6.77
CA GLN A 148 -6.60 7.25 -5.44
C GLN A 148 -6.78 6.21 -4.33
N PHE A 149 -7.83 5.39 -4.41
CA PHE A 149 -8.23 4.44 -3.39
C PHE A 149 -7.16 3.37 -3.18
N ARG A 150 -6.76 2.68 -4.25
CA ARG A 150 -5.82 1.56 -4.17
C ARG A 150 -4.48 1.97 -3.56
N GLN A 151 -3.89 3.08 -3.98
CA GLN A 151 -2.59 3.49 -3.44
C GLN A 151 -2.62 4.11 -2.02
N ASN A 152 -3.76 4.65 -1.56
CA ASN A 152 -3.77 5.48 -0.34
C ASN A 152 -4.75 5.04 0.75
N LEU A 153 -5.75 4.22 0.42
CA LEU A 153 -6.88 3.91 1.31
C LEU A 153 -7.15 2.43 1.48
N HIS A 154 -6.45 1.55 0.76
CA HIS A 154 -6.63 0.11 0.91
C HIS A 154 -6.36 -0.41 2.34
N PRO A 155 -5.43 0.13 3.15
CA PRO A 155 -5.19 -0.40 4.48
C PRO A 155 -6.43 -0.25 5.36
N SER A 156 -6.86 -1.33 6.00
CA SER A 156 -8.12 -1.37 6.72
C SER A 156 -8.20 -0.30 7.81
N TRP A 157 -7.14 0.00 8.56
CA TRP A 157 -7.16 1.05 9.59
C TRP A 157 -7.22 2.49 9.04
N VAL A 158 -6.87 2.71 7.77
CA VAL A 158 -6.92 4.01 7.09
C VAL A 158 -8.28 4.23 6.42
N ASN A 159 -8.83 3.18 5.80
CA ASN A 159 -10.15 3.21 5.18
C ASN A 159 -11.22 3.61 6.22
N LYS A 160 -12.09 4.57 5.87
CA LYS A 160 -13.18 5.01 6.76
C LYS A 160 -14.33 4.02 6.82
N MET A 161 -14.41 3.14 5.83
CA MET A 161 -15.40 2.06 5.75
C MET A 161 -14.79 0.71 6.12
N THR A 162 -15.64 -0.30 6.32
CA THR A 162 -15.25 -1.69 6.63
C THR A 162 -14.97 -2.52 5.38
N SER A 163 -15.17 -1.96 4.19
CA SER A 163 -14.95 -2.62 2.89
C SER A 163 -14.44 -1.62 1.85
N ALA A 164 -13.85 -2.11 0.75
CA ALA A 164 -13.57 -1.30 -0.43
C ALA A 164 -14.87 -0.85 -1.11
N PRO A 165 -14.87 0.28 -1.84
CA PRO A 165 -15.99 0.65 -2.70
C PRO A 165 -16.22 -0.42 -3.78
N PRO A 166 -17.46 -0.63 -4.25
CA PRO A 166 -17.72 -1.56 -5.36
C PRO A 166 -16.87 -1.24 -6.59
N GLY A 167 -16.33 -2.27 -7.25
CA GLY A 167 -15.44 -2.10 -8.42
C GLY A 167 -13.99 -1.70 -8.10
N TYR A 168 -13.65 -1.44 -6.83
CA TYR A 168 -12.28 -1.16 -6.37
C TYR A 168 -11.63 -2.36 -5.66
N GLY A 169 -12.27 -3.54 -5.72
CA GLY A 169 -11.75 -4.83 -5.25
C GLY A 169 -10.97 -5.58 -6.34
N HIS A 170 -10.70 -6.86 -6.11
CA HIS A 170 -10.13 -7.75 -7.14
C HIS A 170 -11.11 -7.88 -8.31
N ASP A 171 -10.56 -8.05 -9.52
CA ASP A 171 -11.33 -8.19 -10.77
C ASP A 171 -12.34 -7.06 -11.05
N GLY A 172 -12.12 -5.89 -10.44
CA GLY A 172 -12.94 -4.70 -10.62
C GLY A 172 -12.43 -3.78 -11.71
N ALA A 173 -13.02 -2.58 -11.80
CA ALA A 173 -12.58 -1.56 -12.74
C ALA A 173 -11.18 -1.00 -12.39
N ALA A 174 -10.83 -0.93 -11.09
CA ALA A 174 -9.61 -0.27 -10.62
C ALA A 174 -8.37 -1.20 -10.65
N PRO A 175 -7.30 -0.87 -11.41
CA PRO A 175 -6.05 -1.60 -11.36
C PRO A 175 -5.43 -1.60 -9.95
N THR A 176 -4.87 -2.72 -9.50
CA THR A 176 -4.40 -2.87 -8.12
C THR A 176 -2.90 -2.61 -8.02
N SER A 177 -2.13 -3.24 -8.90
CA SER A 177 -0.68 -3.16 -8.94
C SER A 177 -0.12 -3.45 -10.33
N ASP A 178 1.13 -3.06 -10.53
CA ASP A 178 1.85 -3.16 -11.79
C ASP A 178 3.25 -3.73 -11.53
N MET A 179 3.74 -4.59 -12.43
CA MET A 179 5.10 -5.11 -12.39
C MET A 179 5.93 -4.44 -13.48
N GLY A 180 6.88 -3.59 -13.08
CA GLY A 180 7.71 -2.88 -14.06
C GLY A 180 8.57 -1.76 -13.47
N LEU A 181 8.60 -0.63 -14.19
CA LEU A 181 9.35 0.58 -13.83
C LEU A 181 8.40 1.77 -13.79
N GLN A 182 8.46 2.53 -12.70
CA GLN A 182 7.73 3.78 -12.50
C GLN A 182 8.70 4.93 -12.20
N VAL A 183 8.36 6.12 -12.65
CA VAL A 183 8.96 7.38 -12.17
C VAL A 183 7.86 8.19 -11.52
N ARG A 184 8.05 8.57 -10.25
CA ARG A 184 7.07 9.35 -9.50
C ARG A 184 7.71 10.51 -8.75
N GLY A 185 6.93 11.53 -8.46
CA GLY A 185 7.37 12.66 -7.67
C GLY A 185 6.33 13.77 -7.59
N GLY A 186 6.79 14.98 -7.29
CA GLY A 186 5.93 16.15 -7.24
C GLY A 186 6.73 17.43 -7.36
N PHE A 187 6.08 18.54 -7.69
CA PHE A 187 6.74 19.82 -7.93
C PHE A 187 5.79 20.99 -7.66
N PRO A 188 6.30 22.17 -7.27
CA PRO A 188 5.48 23.37 -7.20
C PRO A 188 5.13 23.87 -8.61
N VAL A 189 3.89 24.32 -8.82
CA VAL A 189 3.42 24.88 -10.10
C VAL A 189 2.42 26.01 -9.86
N GLY A 190 2.73 27.23 -10.32
CA GLY A 190 1.78 28.35 -10.28
C GLY A 190 1.23 28.72 -8.89
N GLY A 191 2.02 28.54 -7.81
CA GLY A 191 1.57 28.74 -6.42
C GLY A 191 0.84 27.55 -5.81
N MET A 192 0.63 26.49 -6.58
CA MET A 192 0.06 25.21 -6.20
C MET A 192 1.17 24.15 -6.09
N ARG A 193 0.81 22.93 -5.69
CA ARG A 193 1.67 21.75 -5.83
C ARG A 193 1.07 20.78 -6.84
N ALA A 194 1.90 19.97 -7.46
CA ALA A 194 1.49 18.86 -8.29
C ALA A 194 2.23 17.60 -7.84
N ASN A 195 1.59 16.44 -7.99
CA ASN A 195 2.26 15.13 -7.92
C ASN A 195 2.02 14.37 -9.23
N TYR A 196 2.94 13.49 -9.58
CA TYR A 196 2.84 12.68 -10.78
C TYR A 196 3.44 11.30 -10.56
N ALA A 197 2.96 10.34 -11.34
CA ALA A 197 3.56 9.03 -11.54
C ALA A 197 3.36 8.62 -12.99
N VAL A 198 4.39 8.10 -13.65
CA VAL A 198 4.32 7.51 -14.98
C VAL A 198 5.05 6.18 -14.97
N TYR A 199 4.57 5.19 -15.71
CA TYR A 199 5.13 3.85 -15.65
C TYR A 199 5.06 3.09 -16.98
N VAL A 200 5.88 2.05 -17.04
CA VAL A 200 5.81 0.96 -18.02
C VAL A 200 5.83 -0.36 -17.27
N SER A 201 4.90 -1.27 -17.58
CA SER A 201 4.72 -2.55 -16.90
C SER A 201 4.36 -3.67 -17.86
N ASN A 202 4.40 -4.91 -17.36
CA ASN A 202 3.73 -6.03 -18.01
C ASN A 202 2.20 -5.78 -18.06
N GLY A 203 1.53 -6.33 -19.07
CA GLY A 203 0.08 -6.22 -19.21
C GLY A 203 -0.70 -6.93 -18.10
N PRO A 204 -1.94 -6.51 -17.81
CA PRO A 204 -2.84 -7.30 -16.99
C PRO A 204 -3.22 -8.60 -17.71
N GLU A 205 -3.76 -9.55 -16.95
CA GLU A 205 -4.31 -10.79 -17.47
C GLU A 205 -5.86 -10.74 -17.38
N LEU A 206 -6.55 -11.61 -18.11
CA LEU A 206 -8.01 -11.65 -18.15
C LEU A 206 -8.54 -13.03 -17.75
N ASN A 207 -9.71 -13.02 -17.11
CA ASN A 207 -10.53 -14.21 -16.91
C ASN A 207 -11.60 -14.28 -17.97
N SER A 208 -11.80 -15.46 -18.54
CA SER A 208 -12.92 -15.75 -19.41
C SER A 208 -13.76 -16.85 -18.79
N GLU A 209 -15.06 -16.81 -19.03
CA GLU A 209 -15.98 -17.85 -18.62
C GLU A 209 -16.81 -18.37 -19.79
N THR A 210 -17.33 -19.59 -19.64
CA THR A 210 -18.33 -20.16 -20.55
C THR A 210 -19.29 -21.08 -19.79
N ALA A 211 -20.58 -20.96 -20.09
CA ALA A 211 -21.62 -21.81 -19.51
C ALA A 211 -21.95 -23.04 -20.39
N ASP A 212 -21.60 -23.01 -21.68
CA ASP A 212 -22.03 -24.01 -22.66
C ASP A 212 -20.95 -24.45 -23.66
N GLU A 213 -19.72 -23.95 -23.52
CA GLU A 213 -18.56 -24.18 -24.42
C GLU A 213 -18.75 -23.65 -25.85
N LEU A 214 -19.79 -22.85 -26.10
CA LEU A 214 -20.08 -22.23 -27.39
C LEU A 214 -19.90 -20.73 -27.34
N GLU A 215 -20.35 -20.10 -26.26
CA GLU A 215 -20.23 -18.67 -26.03
C GLU A 215 -19.27 -18.44 -24.86
N PHE A 216 -18.28 -17.57 -25.11
CA PHE A 216 -17.31 -17.14 -24.12
C PHE A 216 -17.55 -15.67 -23.81
N GLU A 217 -17.37 -15.29 -22.57
CA GLU A 217 -17.42 -13.90 -22.11
C GLU A 217 -16.22 -13.58 -21.24
N LEU A 218 -15.98 -12.27 -21.05
CA LEU A 218 -14.93 -11.80 -20.16
C LEU A 218 -15.55 -11.57 -18.79
N GLU A 219 -15.04 -12.30 -17.81
CA GLU A 219 -15.56 -12.28 -16.44
C GLU A 219 -14.88 -11.17 -15.61
N GLY A 220 -13.57 -10.96 -15.82
CA GLY A 220 -12.79 -10.03 -14.99
C GLY A 220 -11.44 -9.62 -15.55
N VAL A 221 -10.91 -8.52 -15.01
CA VAL A 221 -9.59 -7.98 -15.32
C VAL A 221 -8.65 -8.20 -14.14
N ARG A 222 -7.64 -9.06 -14.32
CA ARG A 222 -6.63 -9.32 -13.32
C ARG A 222 -5.50 -8.31 -13.47
N ALA A 223 -5.54 -7.28 -12.64
CA ALA A 223 -4.60 -6.16 -12.68
C ALA A 223 -3.69 -6.11 -11.44
N GLU A 224 -3.15 -7.28 -11.05
CA GLU A 224 -2.34 -7.49 -9.84
C GLU A 224 -0.83 -7.57 -10.10
N GLY A 225 -0.34 -6.98 -11.19
CA GLY A 225 1.08 -6.92 -11.53
C GLY A 225 1.76 -8.29 -11.68
N PHE A 226 1.64 -8.90 -12.86
CA PHE A 226 2.22 -10.21 -13.13
C PHE A 226 3.72 -10.17 -13.43
N GLY A 227 4.45 -11.15 -12.89
CA GLY A 227 5.88 -11.34 -13.16
C GLY A 227 6.20 -11.81 -14.57
N ALA A 228 5.21 -12.37 -15.27
CA ALA A 228 5.32 -12.80 -16.66
C ALA A 228 4.65 -11.78 -17.59
N ASP A 229 5.21 -11.63 -18.76
CA ASP A 229 4.60 -10.92 -19.88
C ASP A 229 4.03 -11.96 -20.85
N ARG A 230 2.71 -12.13 -20.83
CA ARG A 230 2.02 -13.24 -21.51
C ARG A 230 1.63 -12.92 -22.95
N ASP A 231 1.42 -11.64 -23.26
CA ASP A 231 1.10 -11.19 -24.62
C ASP A 231 2.33 -10.63 -25.37
N GLY A 232 3.41 -10.30 -24.66
CA GLY A 232 4.63 -9.75 -25.25
C GLY A 232 4.59 -8.22 -25.44
N ASP A 233 3.49 -7.59 -25.04
CA ASP A 233 3.26 -6.15 -25.13
C ASP A 233 3.51 -5.48 -23.77
N LYS A 234 3.57 -4.15 -23.77
CA LYS A 234 3.81 -3.37 -22.55
C LYS A 234 2.64 -2.45 -22.29
N THR A 235 2.32 -2.29 -21.02
CA THR A 235 1.33 -1.32 -20.55
C THR A 235 2.03 -0.05 -20.12
N PHE A 236 1.49 1.09 -20.55
CA PHE A 236 1.97 2.41 -20.19
C PHE A 236 0.85 3.16 -19.49
N GLY A 237 1.16 3.79 -18.37
CA GLY A 237 0.16 4.55 -17.65
C GLY A 237 0.74 5.61 -16.75
N GLY A 238 -0.14 6.29 -16.03
CA GLY A 238 0.26 7.29 -15.07
C GLY A 238 -0.91 8.04 -14.45
N ARG A 239 -0.55 8.91 -13.52
CA ARG A 239 -1.45 9.83 -12.84
C ARG A 239 -0.77 11.18 -12.67
N LEU A 240 -1.54 12.25 -12.84
CA LEU A 240 -1.16 13.61 -12.52
C LEU A 240 -2.22 14.18 -11.58
N ALA A 241 -1.79 14.73 -10.45
CA ALA A 241 -2.69 15.44 -9.55
C ALA A 241 -2.22 16.84 -9.24
N LEU A 242 -3.19 17.74 -9.10
CA LEU A 242 -2.99 19.12 -8.70
C LEU A 242 -3.51 19.33 -7.28
N LEU A 243 -2.76 20.08 -6.50
CA LEU A 243 -3.10 20.49 -5.14
C LEU A 243 -3.19 22.02 -5.07
N PRO A 244 -4.36 22.62 -5.39
CA PRO A 244 -4.55 24.07 -5.33
C PRO A 244 -4.33 24.66 -3.93
N MET A 245 -4.59 23.85 -2.91
CA MET A 245 -4.32 24.13 -1.50
C MET A 245 -3.98 22.82 -0.80
N SER A 246 -3.38 22.88 0.39
CA SER A 246 -2.92 21.67 1.11
C SER A 246 -4.03 20.68 1.48
N SER A 247 -5.29 21.12 1.43
CA SER A 247 -6.48 20.34 1.78
C SER A 247 -7.28 19.83 0.59
N LEU A 248 -6.84 20.10 -0.64
CA LEU A 248 -7.54 19.69 -1.87
C LEU A 248 -6.56 19.07 -2.85
N GLU A 249 -6.84 17.86 -3.31
CA GLU A 249 -6.17 17.19 -4.41
C GLU A 249 -7.20 16.80 -5.48
N ILE A 250 -6.86 16.98 -6.75
CA ILE A 250 -7.65 16.55 -7.91
C ILE A 250 -6.70 15.80 -8.85
N GLY A 251 -7.00 14.54 -9.14
CA GLY A 251 -6.20 13.66 -9.96
C GLY A 251 -6.88 13.25 -11.27
N LEU A 252 -6.08 13.05 -12.30
CA LEU A 252 -6.45 12.35 -13.52
C LEU A 252 -5.43 11.24 -13.77
N SER A 253 -5.91 10.06 -14.17
CA SER A 253 -5.08 8.89 -14.45
C SER A 253 -5.49 8.21 -15.75
N PHE A 254 -4.55 7.47 -16.32
CA PHE A 254 -4.80 6.61 -17.48
C PHE A 254 -3.83 5.42 -17.49
N SER A 255 -4.22 4.36 -18.21
CA SER A 255 -3.37 3.24 -18.58
C SER A 255 -3.76 2.75 -19.96
N SER A 256 -2.81 2.27 -20.76
CA SER A 256 -3.07 1.72 -22.09
C SER A 256 -2.03 0.66 -22.44
N GLY A 257 -2.46 -0.44 -23.04
CA GLY A 257 -1.61 -1.58 -23.38
C GLY A 257 -2.41 -2.72 -23.99
N LYS A 258 -1.99 -3.94 -23.66
CA LYS A 258 -2.66 -5.18 -24.05
C LYS A 258 -2.92 -6.04 -22.82
N ALA A 259 -3.91 -6.90 -22.96
CA ALA A 259 -4.24 -7.94 -22.01
C ALA A 259 -4.55 -9.24 -22.75
N THR A 260 -4.28 -10.39 -22.13
CA THR A 260 -4.63 -11.68 -22.70
C THR A 260 -5.33 -12.57 -21.67
N VAL A 261 -6.19 -13.46 -22.16
CA VAL A 261 -6.87 -14.43 -21.31
C VAL A 261 -5.88 -15.51 -20.88
N THR A 262 -5.77 -15.73 -19.57
CA THR A 262 -4.88 -16.74 -18.99
C THR A 262 -5.59 -17.71 -18.07
N GLU A 263 -6.87 -17.47 -17.77
CA GLU A 263 -7.70 -18.34 -16.97
C GLU A 263 -9.08 -18.48 -17.61
N LEU A 264 -9.58 -19.72 -17.62
CA LEU A 264 -10.90 -20.08 -18.12
C LEU A 264 -11.70 -20.70 -16.98
N GLU A 265 -12.91 -20.21 -16.74
CA GLU A 265 -13.93 -20.90 -15.97
C GLU A 265 -14.95 -21.58 -16.91
N ASN A 266 -15.12 -22.89 -16.79
CA ASN A 266 -16.08 -23.65 -17.59
C ASN A 266 -17.15 -24.29 -16.71
N GLY A 267 -18.41 -23.89 -16.93
CA GLY A 267 -19.58 -24.41 -16.23
C GLY A 267 -20.06 -25.80 -16.69
N VAL A 268 -19.50 -26.34 -17.79
CA VAL A 268 -19.89 -27.65 -18.34
C VAL A 268 -19.13 -28.78 -17.65
N ASN A 269 -19.87 -29.81 -17.19
CA ASN A 269 -19.30 -30.98 -16.54
C ASN A 269 -19.84 -32.32 -17.11
N PRO A 270 -18.99 -33.20 -17.68
CA PRO A 270 -17.56 -33.01 -17.90
C PRO A 270 -17.28 -32.02 -19.04
N ALA A 271 -16.26 -31.19 -18.86
CA ALA A 271 -15.79 -30.27 -19.91
C ALA A 271 -15.24 -31.04 -21.13
N ALA A 272 -15.34 -30.44 -22.31
CA ALA A 272 -14.65 -30.93 -23.51
C ALA A 272 -13.12 -30.90 -23.31
N PRO A 273 -12.36 -31.86 -23.87
CA PRO A 273 -10.90 -31.88 -23.73
C PRO A 273 -10.26 -30.57 -24.22
N GLY A 274 -9.49 -29.93 -23.36
CA GLY A 274 -8.84 -28.64 -23.62
C GLY A 274 -9.67 -27.40 -23.23
N LEU A 275 -10.88 -27.58 -22.69
CA LEU A 275 -11.72 -26.52 -22.13
C LEU A 275 -11.93 -26.71 -20.61
N GLU A 276 -11.07 -27.48 -19.95
CA GLU A 276 -11.16 -27.63 -18.50
C GLU A 276 -10.88 -26.30 -17.80
N SER A 277 -11.59 -26.00 -16.70
CA SER A 277 -11.34 -24.80 -15.92
C SER A 277 -9.89 -24.74 -15.42
N GLY A 278 -9.29 -23.56 -15.48
CA GLY A 278 -7.94 -23.28 -14.99
C GLY A 278 -7.10 -22.46 -15.98
N LEU A 279 -5.77 -22.56 -15.82
CA LEU A 279 -4.84 -21.74 -16.58
C LEU A 279 -4.70 -22.18 -18.04
N ILE A 280 -4.86 -21.22 -18.95
CA ILE A 280 -4.70 -21.39 -20.39
C ILE A 280 -3.57 -20.50 -20.94
N THR A 281 -3.12 -20.79 -22.18
CA THR A 281 -2.05 -20.02 -22.83
C THR A 281 -2.28 -19.95 -24.34
N GLY A 282 -1.65 -18.97 -24.99
CA GLY A 282 -1.68 -18.83 -26.45
C GLY A 282 -2.92 -18.09 -26.97
N GLU A 283 -3.68 -17.45 -26.09
CA GLU A 283 -4.81 -16.60 -26.46
C GLU A 283 -4.35 -15.30 -27.11
N THR A 284 -5.23 -14.76 -27.97
CA THR A 284 -4.98 -13.52 -28.70
C THR A 284 -5.11 -12.34 -27.74
N SER A 285 -4.13 -11.44 -27.76
CA SER A 285 -4.16 -10.23 -26.95
C SER A 285 -5.25 -9.25 -27.41
N ARG A 286 -5.82 -8.53 -26.44
CA ARG A 286 -6.91 -7.56 -26.60
C ARG A 286 -6.41 -6.18 -26.19
N ASP A 287 -7.00 -5.13 -26.76
CA ASP A 287 -6.75 -3.75 -26.31
C ASP A 287 -7.15 -3.62 -24.83
N TYR A 288 -6.33 -2.93 -24.04
CA TYR A 288 -6.60 -2.62 -22.63
C TYR A 288 -6.40 -1.13 -22.43
N ASP A 289 -7.47 -0.43 -22.03
CA ASP A 289 -7.44 1.00 -21.76
C ASP A 289 -8.14 1.30 -20.43
N VAL A 290 -7.53 2.17 -19.62
CA VAL A 290 -8.09 2.64 -18.35
C VAL A 290 -8.06 4.15 -18.31
N VAL A 291 -9.14 4.77 -17.84
CA VAL A 291 -9.21 6.19 -17.54
C VAL A 291 -9.75 6.39 -16.13
N GLY A 292 -9.20 7.36 -15.41
CA GLY A 292 -9.64 7.66 -14.05
C GLY A 292 -9.59 9.14 -13.71
N ALA A 293 -10.46 9.53 -12.78
CA ALA A 293 -10.50 10.86 -12.20
C ALA A 293 -10.84 10.76 -10.71
N ASP A 294 -10.15 11.54 -9.88
CA ASP A 294 -10.32 11.48 -8.44
C ASP A 294 -10.21 12.85 -7.79
N PHE A 295 -10.79 12.98 -6.59
CA PHE A 295 -10.59 14.15 -5.76
C PHE A 295 -10.57 13.79 -4.28
N VAL A 296 -9.80 14.55 -3.52
CA VAL A 296 -9.76 14.48 -2.05
C VAL A 296 -9.84 15.89 -1.51
N TRP A 297 -10.78 16.11 -0.60
CA TRP A 297 -10.90 17.33 0.18
C TRP A 297 -11.01 17.00 1.66
N PHE A 298 -10.36 17.79 2.51
CA PHE A 298 -10.51 17.62 3.95
C PHE A 298 -10.41 18.94 4.72
N THR A 299 -10.99 18.94 5.91
CA THR A 299 -10.75 19.89 6.98
C THR A 299 -10.39 19.09 8.23
N GLY A 300 -9.92 19.74 9.30
CA GLY A 300 -9.45 19.01 10.50
C GLY A 300 -10.39 17.92 11.02
N ASP A 301 -11.70 18.06 10.84
CA ASP A 301 -12.73 17.10 11.28
C ASP A 301 -13.58 16.51 10.16
N MET A 302 -13.47 16.97 8.91
CA MET A 302 -14.29 16.48 7.78
C MET A 302 -13.40 16.00 6.65
N SER A 303 -13.82 14.95 5.94
CA SER A 303 -13.24 14.61 4.64
C SER A 303 -14.32 14.26 3.64
N LEU A 304 -14.13 14.69 2.39
CA LEU A 304 -14.92 14.31 1.24
C LEU A 304 -13.95 13.82 0.17
N ARG A 305 -14.25 12.68 -0.44
CA ARG A 305 -13.45 12.14 -1.54
C ARG A 305 -14.36 11.48 -2.56
N GLY A 306 -13.84 11.28 -3.75
CA GLY A 306 -14.48 10.45 -4.75
C GLY A 306 -13.52 10.09 -5.85
N GLU A 307 -13.90 9.06 -6.58
CA GLU A 307 -13.09 8.46 -7.63
C GLU A 307 -14.01 7.83 -8.66
N TYR A 308 -13.63 7.98 -9.92
CA TYR A 308 -14.21 7.35 -11.08
C TYR A 308 -13.10 6.61 -11.81
N ILE A 309 -13.33 5.35 -12.16
CA ILE A 309 -12.44 4.56 -13.02
C ILE A 309 -13.29 3.80 -14.04
N LYS A 310 -12.81 3.77 -15.27
CA LYS A 310 -13.34 2.95 -16.35
C LYS A 310 -12.22 2.16 -17.00
N THR A 311 -12.42 0.86 -17.12
CA THR A 311 -11.52 -0.08 -17.81
C THR A 311 -12.26 -0.68 -19.00
N ASP A 312 -11.69 -0.53 -20.19
CA ASP A 312 -12.21 -1.06 -21.44
C ASP A 312 -11.27 -2.15 -21.98
N ILE A 313 -11.83 -3.30 -22.32
CA ILE A 313 -11.15 -4.41 -22.98
C ILE A 313 -11.71 -4.59 -24.39
N GLY A 314 -10.82 -4.65 -25.38
CA GLY A 314 -11.17 -4.88 -26.78
C GLY A 314 -11.76 -6.28 -27.03
N ASN A 315 -12.49 -6.43 -28.13
CA ASN A 315 -12.95 -7.74 -28.57
C ASN A 315 -11.83 -8.54 -29.26
N THR A 316 -12.00 -9.85 -29.38
CA THR A 316 -11.21 -10.66 -30.31
C THR A 316 -12.11 -11.63 -31.06
N VAL A 317 -11.68 -12.01 -32.27
CA VAL A 317 -12.38 -12.97 -33.15
C VAL A 317 -11.56 -14.25 -33.37
N ALA A 318 -10.46 -14.40 -32.64
CA ALA A 318 -9.54 -15.53 -32.74
C ALA A 318 -9.01 -15.91 -31.36
N GLY A 319 -8.77 -17.20 -31.16
CA GLY A 319 -8.47 -17.79 -29.85
C GLY A 319 -9.56 -18.76 -29.42
N VAL A 320 -9.29 -19.56 -28.39
CA VAL A 320 -10.29 -20.43 -27.77
C VAL A 320 -11.38 -19.61 -27.11
N THR A 321 -11.01 -18.50 -26.47
CA THR A 321 -11.93 -17.65 -25.70
C THR A 321 -12.40 -16.43 -26.50
N ALA A 322 -12.48 -16.56 -27.83
CA ALA A 322 -12.86 -15.45 -28.69
C ALA A 322 -14.26 -14.92 -28.34
N SER A 323 -14.33 -13.63 -27.96
CA SER A 323 -15.55 -13.02 -27.45
C SER A 323 -15.59 -11.51 -27.71
N GLY A 324 -16.73 -10.91 -27.38
CA GLY A 324 -16.88 -9.45 -27.31
C GLY A 324 -15.86 -8.81 -26.36
N GLY A 325 -15.75 -7.48 -26.46
CA GLY A 325 -15.03 -6.69 -25.46
C GLY A 325 -15.85 -6.56 -24.18
N GLY A 326 -15.24 -5.99 -23.14
CA GLY A 326 -15.89 -5.75 -21.86
C GLY A 326 -15.55 -4.37 -21.31
N THR A 327 -16.48 -3.77 -20.58
CA THR A 327 -16.28 -2.50 -19.88
C THR A 327 -16.60 -2.71 -18.40
N TRP A 328 -15.66 -2.31 -17.55
CA TRP A 328 -15.85 -2.21 -16.09
C TRP A 328 -15.80 -0.75 -15.70
N GLU A 329 -16.86 -0.25 -15.07
CA GLU A 329 -17.01 1.15 -14.69
C GLU A 329 -17.35 1.24 -13.21
N ALA A 330 -16.57 2.02 -12.45
CA ALA A 330 -16.76 2.16 -11.01
C ALA A 330 -16.65 3.60 -10.57
N VAL A 331 -17.60 4.05 -9.75
CA VAL A 331 -17.57 5.37 -9.13
C VAL A 331 -17.92 5.28 -7.65
N TYR A 332 -17.28 6.11 -6.82
CA TYR A 332 -17.76 6.33 -5.47
C TYR A 332 -17.55 7.77 -5.00
N THR A 333 -18.36 8.18 -4.04
CA THR A 333 -18.11 9.35 -3.21
C THR A 333 -18.29 8.99 -1.73
N GLN A 334 -17.40 9.50 -0.90
CA GLN A 334 -17.40 9.22 0.54
C GLN A 334 -17.20 10.49 1.34
N PHE A 335 -18.10 10.69 2.29
CA PHE A 335 -18.00 11.73 3.30
C PHE A 335 -17.74 11.11 4.68
N ALA A 336 -16.82 11.69 5.45
CA ALA A 336 -16.58 11.32 6.84
C ALA A 336 -16.49 12.56 7.73
N TYR A 337 -17.04 12.47 8.93
CA TYR A 337 -17.06 13.56 9.92
C TYR A 337 -16.72 13.04 11.30
N ARG A 338 -15.63 13.54 11.87
CA ARG A 338 -15.24 13.31 13.27
C ARG A 338 -15.94 14.34 14.16
N LEU A 339 -16.70 13.87 15.13
CA LEU A 339 -17.37 14.73 16.10
C LEU A 339 -16.31 15.45 16.97
N PRO A 340 -16.23 16.80 16.94
CA PRO A 340 -15.20 17.55 17.62
C PRO A 340 -15.14 17.27 19.12
N GLY A 341 -13.92 17.07 19.64
CA GLY A 341 -13.70 16.76 21.06
C GLY A 341 -14.10 15.34 21.49
N THR A 342 -14.45 14.47 20.54
CA THR A 342 -14.79 13.06 20.80
C THR A 342 -13.92 12.10 19.98
N LYS A 343 -14.08 10.80 20.23
CA LYS A 343 -13.46 9.71 19.46
C LYS A 343 -14.38 9.11 18.39
N TRP A 344 -15.55 9.71 18.18
CA TRP A 344 -16.56 9.19 17.26
C TRP A 344 -16.43 9.85 15.89
N GLU A 345 -16.46 9.04 14.84
CA GLU A 345 -16.48 9.48 13.46
C GLU A 345 -17.61 8.75 12.72
N GLY A 346 -18.47 9.50 12.03
CA GLY A 346 -19.47 8.94 11.13
C GLY A 346 -18.99 9.03 9.69
N ALA A 347 -19.32 8.03 8.87
CA ALA A 347 -19.01 8.01 7.45
C ALA A 347 -20.23 7.57 6.63
N ILE A 348 -20.35 8.09 5.42
CA ILE A 348 -21.29 7.63 4.41
C ILE A 348 -20.57 7.53 3.07
N ARG A 349 -20.82 6.46 2.32
CA ARG A 349 -20.31 6.25 0.98
C ARG A 349 -21.46 5.85 0.07
N TRP A 350 -21.54 6.50 -1.08
CA TRP A 350 -22.32 6.00 -2.21
C TRP A 350 -21.34 5.53 -3.27
N GLY A 351 -21.60 4.39 -3.90
CA GLY A 351 -20.82 3.89 -5.01
C GLY A 351 -21.66 3.06 -5.96
N ASP A 352 -21.15 2.91 -7.17
CA ASP A 352 -21.81 2.26 -8.28
C ASP A 352 -20.74 1.54 -9.10
N PHE A 353 -21.03 0.30 -9.48
CA PHE A 353 -20.13 -0.53 -10.26
C PHE A 353 -20.92 -1.31 -11.28
N ASP A 354 -20.53 -1.16 -12.54
CA ASP A 354 -21.04 -1.89 -13.69
C ASP A 354 -19.92 -2.74 -14.29
N SER A 355 -20.28 -3.94 -14.76
CA SER A 355 -19.39 -4.86 -15.46
C SER A 355 -20.07 -5.46 -16.70
N PRO A 356 -19.36 -6.25 -17.53
CA PRO A 356 -20.00 -6.99 -18.62
C PRO A 356 -21.04 -8.01 -18.14
N ASP A 357 -20.88 -8.54 -16.92
CA ASP A 357 -21.83 -9.42 -16.27
C ASP A 357 -22.74 -8.64 -15.30
N ASN A 358 -24.00 -8.48 -15.69
CA ASN A 358 -25.00 -7.77 -14.89
C ASN A 358 -25.22 -8.39 -13.49
N ASN A 359 -24.81 -9.65 -13.26
CA ASN A 359 -24.93 -10.28 -11.93
C ASN A 359 -23.96 -9.68 -10.90
N ARG A 360 -22.92 -8.97 -11.37
CA ARG A 360 -21.92 -8.30 -10.55
C ARG A 360 -22.20 -6.81 -10.36
N ASP A 361 -23.13 -6.26 -11.13
CA ASP A 361 -23.51 -4.84 -11.05
C ASP A 361 -24.12 -4.53 -9.68
N VAL A 362 -23.67 -3.44 -9.07
CA VAL A 362 -24.14 -3.04 -7.74
C VAL A 362 -24.10 -1.52 -7.56
N THR A 363 -25.23 -0.95 -7.17
CA THR A 363 -25.28 0.35 -6.51
C THR A 363 -25.26 0.14 -4.99
N GLN A 364 -24.28 0.72 -4.32
CA GLN A 364 -24.10 0.59 -2.86
C GLN A 364 -24.26 1.92 -2.14
N THR A 365 -25.06 1.93 -1.08
CA THR A 365 -24.96 2.95 -0.01
C THR A 365 -24.44 2.31 1.26
N MET A 366 -23.31 2.81 1.76
CA MET A 366 -22.69 2.32 2.99
C MET A 366 -22.73 3.37 4.10
N LEU A 367 -23.22 2.97 5.27
CA LEU A 367 -23.23 3.76 6.49
C LEU A 367 -22.18 3.22 7.46
N GLY A 368 -21.31 4.09 7.97
CA GLY A 368 -20.21 3.74 8.85
C GLY A 368 -20.21 4.53 10.15
N ILE A 369 -19.92 3.85 11.26
CA ILE A 369 -19.60 4.46 12.55
C ILE A 369 -18.26 3.92 13.04
N ASN A 370 -17.35 4.83 13.32
CA ASN A 370 -15.99 4.57 13.75
C ASN A 370 -15.77 5.08 15.19
N TYR A 371 -15.11 4.27 16.01
CA TYR A 371 -14.59 4.66 17.31
C TYR A 371 -13.05 4.62 17.29
N LEU A 372 -12.44 5.80 17.38
CA LEU A 372 -10.99 6.02 17.30
C LEU A 372 -10.33 5.75 18.66
N VAL A 373 -10.00 4.49 18.95
CA VAL A 373 -9.43 4.09 20.24
C VAL A 373 -8.08 4.79 20.47
N SER A 374 -7.21 4.75 19.46
CA SER A 374 -5.95 5.49 19.34
C SER A 374 -5.74 5.96 17.88
N ASN A 375 -4.61 6.59 17.57
CA ASN A 375 -4.31 7.04 16.20
C ASN A 375 -4.20 5.89 15.18
N ASN A 376 -3.93 4.68 15.66
CA ASN A 376 -3.65 3.51 14.84
C ASN A 376 -4.54 2.30 15.20
N PHE A 377 -5.50 2.45 16.12
CA PHE A 377 -6.44 1.39 16.50
C PHE A 377 -7.87 1.91 16.44
N ILE A 378 -8.69 1.27 15.62
CA ILE A 378 -10.06 1.70 15.30
C ILE A 378 -11.03 0.52 15.39
N THR A 379 -12.19 0.78 15.98
CA THR A 379 -13.34 -0.13 15.93
C THR A 379 -14.37 0.47 14.97
N LYS A 380 -14.92 -0.36 14.10
CA LYS A 380 -15.85 0.07 13.06
C LYS A 380 -17.11 -0.78 13.04
N LEU A 381 -18.21 -0.12 12.72
CA LEU A 381 -19.50 -0.72 12.39
C LEU A 381 -19.91 -0.17 11.01
N GLY A 382 -20.08 -1.06 10.04
CA GLY A 382 -20.55 -0.75 8.70
C GLY A 382 -21.87 -1.45 8.41
N TYR A 383 -22.77 -0.77 7.71
CA TYR A 383 -23.94 -1.39 7.09
C TYR A 383 -23.97 -1.01 5.61
N GLU A 384 -23.94 -2.01 4.75
CA GLU A 384 -24.05 -1.88 3.30
C GLU A 384 -25.47 -2.16 2.87
N ILE A 385 -26.04 -1.19 2.16
CA ILE A 385 -27.29 -1.31 1.43
C ILE A 385 -26.90 -1.52 -0.03
N ASN A 386 -27.10 -2.73 -0.54
CA ASN A 386 -26.68 -3.10 -1.89
C ASN A 386 -27.93 -3.30 -2.77
N ASP A 387 -27.90 -2.75 -3.97
CA ASP A 387 -28.95 -2.89 -4.99
C ASP A 387 -28.28 -3.45 -6.25
N GLY A 388 -28.56 -4.71 -6.55
CA GLY A 388 -27.94 -5.44 -7.65
C GLY A 388 -28.91 -6.45 -8.26
N THR A 389 -28.39 -7.42 -9.02
CA THR A 389 -29.26 -8.44 -9.60
C THR A 389 -29.83 -9.37 -8.51
N ALA A 390 -31.16 -9.43 -8.41
CA ALA A 390 -31.85 -10.23 -7.39
C ALA A 390 -31.41 -11.70 -7.38
N GLY A 391 -31.00 -12.18 -6.21
CA GLY A 391 -30.53 -13.55 -6.00
C GLY A 391 -29.03 -13.77 -6.23
N THR A 392 -28.28 -12.72 -6.59
CA THR A 392 -26.82 -12.75 -6.61
C THR A 392 -26.26 -12.12 -5.34
N THR A 393 -24.95 -12.24 -5.11
CA THR A 393 -24.28 -11.59 -3.97
C THR A 393 -24.25 -10.06 -4.09
N ALA A 394 -24.47 -9.52 -5.29
CA ALA A 394 -24.51 -8.08 -5.55
C ALA A 394 -25.75 -7.40 -4.94
N ASP A 395 -26.83 -8.15 -4.68
CA ASP A 395 -28.08 -7.66 -4.06
C ASP A 395 -28.12 -7.89 -2.54
N ASN A 396 -27.05 -8.40 -1.93
CA ASN A 396 -27.05 -8.75 -0.52
C ASN A 396 -26.64 -7.56 0.36
N ASP A 397 -27.56 -7.05 1.18
CA ASP A 397 -27.23 -6.16 2.30
C ASP A 397 -26.25 -6.84 3.28
N ARG A 398 -25.35 -6.07 3.91
CA ARG A 398 -24.37 -6.62 4.85
C ARG A 398 -24.14 -5.76 6.08
N LEU A 399 -24.19 -6.37 7.26
CA LEU A 399 -23.66 -5.80 8.50
C LEU A 399 -22.23 -6.26 8.71
N ILE A 400 -21.30 -5.33 8.96
CA ILE A 400 -19.88 -5.62 9.14
C ILE A 400 -19.38 -4.94 10.42
N VAL A 401 -18.69 -5.70 11.27
CA VAL A 401 -17.97 -5.20 12.44
C VAL A 401 -16.49 -5.48 12.25
N GLN A 402 -15.64 -4.48 12.43
CA GLN A 402 -14.19 -4.62 12.20
C GLN A 402 -13.39 -3.99 13.34
N LEU A 403 -12.36 -4.70 13.80
CA LEU A 403 -11.26 -4.13 14.57
C LEU A 403 -10.05 -4.03 13.64
N ALA A 404 -9.60 -2.81 13.36
CA ALA A 404 -8.44 -2.57 12.50
C ALA A 404 -7.31 -1.89 13.28
N TYR A 405 -6.09 -2.34 13.05
CA TYR A 405 -4.90 -1.91 13.76
C TYR A 405 -3.72 -1.70 12.80
N GLY A 406 -3.24 -0.47 12.70
CA GLY A 406 -1.96 -0.14 12.06
C GLY A 406 -0.83 -0.21 13.09
N PHE A 407 0.33 -0.72 12.71
CA PHE A 407 1.49 -0.86 13.61
C PHE A 407 2.79 -0.37 13.00
#